data_AF-A0A2W4SHV4-F1
#
_entry.id   AF-A0A2W4SHV4-F1
#
_cell.length_a   1.000
_cell.length_b   1.000
_cell.length_c   1.000
_cell.angle_alpha   90.00
_cell.angle_beta   90.00
_cell.angle_gamma   90.00
#
_symmetry.space_group_name_H-M   'P 1'
#
loop_
_entity.id
_entity.type
_entity.pdbx_description
1 polymer ?
#
loop_
_entity_poly.entity_id
_entity_poly.type
_entity_poly.pdbx_seq_one_letter_code
_entity_poly.pdbx_strand_id
1 'polypeptide(L)'
;MTESGKVAIAVAVIGVLGTLAAKFIDSGGSEPTVSATMPPLPGLAGAWTDKDGDALVIVQTGSNFAVTRWSFAGFVSATGTITGRDVRFDYRTDTASGQCSGELAGDGRSVTLACEEPGNSYAQRLKRGA
;
A
#
# COMPACT_ATOMS: atom_id res chain seq x y z
N MET A 1 3.39 -24.61 33.99
CA MET A 1 2.20 -25.44 33.70
C MET A 1 0.98 -24.60 34.01
N THR A 2 0.27 -24.13 32.99
CA THR A 2 -1.10 -23.62 33.15
C THR A 2 -1.79 -23.71 31.79
N GLU A 3 -2.75 -24.63 31.72
CA GLU A 3 -3.71 -24.81 30.64
C GLU A 3 -4.70 -23.64 30.57
N SER A 4 -5.18 -23.32 29.37
CA SER A 4 -6.51 -22.77 29.09
C SER A 4 -6.62 -22.64 27.56
N GLY A 5 -7.62 -23.13 26.85
CA GLY A 5 -8.92 -23.67 27.22
C GLY A 5 -9.78 -23.46 25.98
N LYS A 6 -10.11 -24.55 25.28
CA LYS A 6 -10.95 -24.55 24.08
C LYS A 6 -12.35 -24.02 24.43
N VAL A 7 -12.90 -23.12 23.63
CA VAL A 7 -14.35 -22.85 23.62
C VAL A 7 -14.84 -22.85 22.19
N ALA A 8 -15.40 -23.99 21.78
CA ALA A 8 -16.30 -24.11 20.64
C ALA A 8 -17.72 -23.78 21.13
N ILE A 9 -18.46 -22.95 20.38
CA ILE A 9 -19.89 -22.75 20.63
C ILE A 9 -20.64 -23.11 19.35
N ALA A 10 -21.50 -24.10 19.50
CA ALA A 10 -22.38 -24.64 18.48
C ALA A 10 -23.67 -23.82 18.36
N VAL A 11 -24.05 -23.59 17.10
CA VAL A 11 -25.37 -23.62 16.46
C VAL A 11 -26.63 -23.58 17.36
N ALA A 12 -27.55 -22.67 17.01
CA ALA A 12 -28.98 -22.95 17.13
C ALA A 12 -29.73 -22.42 15.89
N VAL A 13 -30.40 -23.34 15.19
CA VAL A 13 -31.35 -23.11 14.11
C VAL A 13 -32.71 -22.80 14.74
N ILE A 14 -33.34 -21.69 14.35
CA ILE A 14 -34.78 -21.45 14.58
C ILE A 14 -35.34 -20.90 13.27
N GLY A 15 -36.12 -21.74 12.58
CA GLY A 15 -36.88 -21.35 11.40
C GLY A 15 -38.24 -20.77 11.75
N VAL A 16 -38.86 -20.07 10.80
CA VAL A 16 -40.33 -19.95 10.68
C VAL A 16 -40.67 -19.74 9.20
N LEU A 17 -41.44 -20.67 8.64
CA LEU A 17 -42.26 -20.44 7.45
C LEU A 17 -43.37 -19.45 7.81
N GLY A 18 -43.52 -18.38 7.02
CA GLY A 18 -44.69 -17.50 7.06
C GLY A 18 -44.96 -16.93 5.68
N THR A 19 -45.95 -17.50 4.99
CA THR A 19 -46.57 -16.97 3.77
C THR A 19 -47.44 -15.75 4.11
N LEU A 20 -47.39 -14.70 3.27
CA LEU A 20 -48.53 -13.99 2.66
C LEU A 20 -48.14 -12.56 2.25
N ALA A 21 -48.66 -12.18 1.09
CA ALA A 21 -48.33 -10.98 0.32
C ALA A 21 -48.66 -9.65 1.02
N ALA A 22 -47.81 -8.65 0.81
CA ALA A 22 -48.21 -7.25 0.78
C ALA A 22 -47.48 -6.53 -0.36
N LYS A 23 -48.29 -6.14 -1.34
CA LYS A 23 -47.98 -5.34 -2.51
C LYS A 23 -47.82 -3.90 -2.04
N PHE A 24 -46.59 -3.36 -2.03
CA PHE A 24 -46.36 -1.92 -2.04
C PHE A 24 -45.27 -1.60 -3.07
N ILE A 25 -45.71 -0.95 -4.13
CA ILE A 25 -44.88 -0.20 -5.05
C ILE A 25 -44.41 1.02 -4.25
N ASP A 26 -43.17 1.02 -3.82
CA ASP A 26 -42.45 2.27 -3.56
C ASP A 26 -41.39 2.40 -4.65
N SER A 27 -41.72 3.22 -5.65
CA SER A 27 -40.82 3.64 -6.70
C SER A 27 -39.93 4.77 -6.20
N GLY A 28 -39.21 4.54 -5.10
CA GLY A 28 -38.00 5.27 -4.76
C GLY A 28 -36.88 4.67 -5.59
N GLY A 29 -36.70 5.15 -6.82
CA GLY A 29 -35.58 4.76 -7.65
C GLY A 29 -34.27 5.05 -6.93
N SER A 30 -33.71 4.04 -6.27
CA SER A 30 -32.30 4.00 -5.95
C SER A 30 -31.58 4.07 -7.29
N GLU A 31 -31.19 5.29 -7.69
CA GLU A 31 -30.20 5.46 -8.75
C GLU A 31 -29.10 4.42 -8.48
N PRO A 32 -28.71 3.60 -9.48
CA PRO A 32 -27.62 2.68 -9.29
C PRO A 32 -26.43 3.54 -8.87
N THR A 33 -26.04 3.43 -7.60
CA THR A 33 -24.80 4.00 -7.10
C THR A 33 -23.72 3.29 -7.89
N VAL A 34 -23.31 3.90 -9.01
CA VAL A 34 -22.19 3.44 -9.81
C VAL A 34 -21.01 3.55 -8.86
N SER A 35 -20.64 2.44 -8.22
CA SER A 35 -19.39 2.34 -7.48
C SER A 35 -18.32 2.77 -8.47
N ALA A 36 -17.84 4.00 -8.33
CA ALA A 36 -16.75 4.51 -9.12
C ALA A 36 -15.62 3.50 -8.94
N THR A 37 -15.35 2.72 -9.99
CA THR A 37 -14.22 1.79 -9.98
C THR A 37 -13.01 2.67 -9.90
N MET A 38 -12.44 2.82 -8.69
CA MET A 38 -11.19 3.54 -8.52
C MET A 38 -10.17 2.88 -9.44
N PRO A 39 -9.45 3.67 -10.26
CA PRO A 39 -8.39 3.11 -11.07
C PRO A 39 -7.45 2.31 -10.17
N PRO A 40 -7.00 1.12 -10.61
CA PRO A 40 -6.12 0.29 -9.81
C PRO A 40 -4.90 1.12 -9.40
N LEU A 41 -4.65 1.20 -8.10
CA LEU A 41 -3.51 1.93 -7.56
C LEU A 41 -2.24 1.30 -8.18
N PRO A 42 -1.40 2.08 -8.86
CA PRO A 42 -0.23 1.52 -9.52
C PRO A 42 0.70 0.95 -8.44
N GLY A 43 1.02 -0.34 -8.59
CA GLY A 43 1.83 -1.05 -7.61
C GLY A 43 3.28 -0.57 -7.64
N LEU A 44 3.82 -0.22 -6.48
CA LEU A 44 5.24 -0.09 -6.19
C LEU A 44 5.85 -1.40 -5.69
N ALA A 45 5.04 -2.36 -5.21
CA ALA A 45 5.55 -3.63 -4.70
C ALA A 45 6.48 -4.35 -5.69
N GLY A 46 7.61 -4.86 -5.19
CA GLY A 46 8.56 -5.65 -5.96
C GLY A 46 10.03 -5.27 -5.72
N ALA A 47 10.90 -5.84 -6.54
CA ALA A 47 12.32 -5.53 -6.57
C ALA A 47 12.59 -4.30 -7.44
N TRP A 48 13.49 -3.45 -6.96
CA TRP A 48 13.91 -2.22 -7.62
C TRP A 48 15.42 -2.06 -7.51
N THR A 49 15.96 -1.19 -8.34
CA THR A 49 17.37 -0.86 -8.39
C THR A 49 17.52 0.65 -8.49
N ASP A 50 18.45 1.23 -7.75
CA ASP A 50 18.76 2.65 -7.84
C ASP A 50 19.76 2.96 -8.97
N LYS A 51 20.20 4.22 -9.06
CA LYS A 51 21.16 4.66 -10.09
C LYS A 51 22.54 4.00 -9.97
N ASP A 52 22.90 3.52 -8.78
CA ASP A 52 24.21 2.93 -8.47
C ASP A 52 24.20 1.40 -8.66
N GLY A 53 23.03 0.82 -8.95
CA GLY A 53 22.87 -0.61 -9.14
C GLY A 53 22.48 -1.35 -7.85
N ASP A 54 22.28 -0.63 -6.74
CA ASP A 54 21.90 -1.25 -5.47
C ASP A 54 20.45 -1.71 -5.51
N ALA A 55 20.22 -2.96 -5.12
CA ALA A 55 18.89 -3.56 -5.08
C ALA A 55 18.14 -3.19 -3.80
N LEU A 56 16.86 -2.86 -3.95
CA LEU A 56 15.93 -2.63 -2.85
C LEU A 56 14.61 -3.37 -3.08
N VAL A 57 13.92 -3.71 -2.00
CA VAL A 57 12.62 -4.38 -2.04
C VAL A 57 11.58 -3.44 -1.47
N ILE A 58 10.47 -3.30 -2.18
CA ILE A 58 9.30 -2.55 -1.73
C ILE A 58 8.17 -3.54 -1.42
N VAL A 59 7.63 -3.47 -0.22
CA VAL A 59 6.41 -4.16 0.20
C VAL A 59 5.30 -3.14 0.31
N GLN A 60 4.16 -3.37 -0.35
CA GLN A 60 3.04 -2.44 -0.37
C GLN A 60 1.76 -3.09 0.15
N THR A 61 0.99 -2.32 0.92
CA THR A 61 -0.34 -2.70 1.41
C THR A 61 -1.28 -1.49 1.24
N GLY A 62 -2.14 -1.56 0.23
CA GLY A 62 -2.96 -0.43 -0.18
C GLY A 62 -2.11 0.75 -0.63
N SER A 63 -2.36 1.94 -0.08
CA SER A 63 -1.55 3.14 -0.33
C SER A 63 -0.26 3.19 0.47
N ASN A 64 -0.05 2.34 1.47
CA ASN A 64 1.16 2.36 2.29
C ASN A 64 2.21 1.40 1.76
N PHE A 65 3.49 1.74 1.90
CA PHE A 65 4.58 0.83 1.58
C PHE A 65 5.74 0.97 2.56
N ALA A 66 6.57 -0.07 2.60
CA ALA A 66 7.85 -0.09 3.27
C ALA A 66 8.94 -0.46 2.26
N VAL A 67 10.12 0.13 2.45
CA VAL A 67 11.32 -0.13 1.66
C VAL A 67 12.39 -0.70 2.55
N THR A 68 13.07 -1.71 2.04
CA THR A 68 14.24 -2.29 2.68
C THR A 68 15.37 -2.35 1.65
N ARG A 69 16.52 -1.74 1.96
CA ARG A 69 17.73 -1.81 1.14
C ARG A 69 18.91 -2.22 2.00
N TRP A 70 19.70 -3.17 1.50
CA TRP A 70 21.03 -3.45 2.02
C TRP A 70 22.06 -2.93 1.03
N SER A 71 22.93 -2.03 1.46
CA SER A 71 24.01 -1.48 0.63
C SER A 71 25.33 -1.50 1.39
N PHE A 72 26.45 -1.31 0.69
CA PHE A 72 27.75 -1.18 1.35
C PHE A 72 27.79 0.04 2.31
N ALA A 73 26.96 1.04 2.04
CA ALA A 73 26.80 2.25 2.86
C ALA A 73 25.92 2.05 4.10
N GLY A 74 25.40 0.83 4.34
CA GLY A 74 24.58 0.48 5.48
C GLY A 74 23.17 0.03 5.11
N PHE A 75 22.38 -0.19 6.15
CA PHE A 75 20.97 -0.57 6.04
C PHE A 75 20.11 0.69 5.84
N VAL A 76 19.20 0.65 4.88
CA VAL A 76 18.19 1.70 4.70
C VAL A 76 16.81 1.10 4.90
N SER A 77 16.05 1.71 5.80
CA SER A 77 14.62 1.46 5.94
C SER A 77 13.84 2.72 5.59
N ALA A 78 12.71 2.55 4.91
CA ALA A 78 11.79 3.64 4.68
C ALA A 78 10.34 3.19 4.78
N THR A 79 9.46 4.13 5.14
CA THR A 79 8.01 3.92 5.14
C THR A 79 7.34 5.10 4.49
N GLY A 80 6.31 4.84 3.69
CA GLY A 80 5.71 5.88 2.87
C GLY A 80 4.31 5.57 2.37
N THR A 81 3.83 6.50 1.55
CA THR A 81 2.52 6.43 0.91
C THR A 81 2.60 6.71 -0.57
N ILE A 82 1.71 6.08 -1.34
CA ILE A 82 1.44 6.38 -2.74
C ILE A 82 -0.02 6.78 -2.92
N THR A 83 -0.24 7.93 -3.56
CA THR A 83 -1.56 8.44 -3.92
C THR A 83 -1.59 8.72 -5.42
N GLY A 84 -2.37 7.95 -6.18
CA GLY A 84 -2.28 7.98 -7.63
C GLY A 84 -0.87 7.55 -8.07
N ARG A 85 -0.06 8.50 -8.55
CA ARG A 85 1.35 8.27 -8.92
C ARG A 85 2.34 9.02 -8.03
N ASP A 86 1.85 9.85 -7.10
CA ASP A 86 2.69 10.58 -6.17
C ASP A 86 3.18 9.65 -5.07
N VAL A 87 4.50 9.61 -4.87
CA VAL A 87 5.19 8.77 -3.89
C VAL A 87 5.83 9.68 -2.85
N ARG A 88 5.64 9.38 -1.56
CA ARG A 88 6.30 10.09 -0.45
C ARG A 88 6.72 9.11 0.62
N PHE A 89 7.92 9.25 1.16
CA PHE A 89 8.40 8.41 2.25
C PHE A 89 9.47 9.10 3.10
N ASP A 90 9.54 8.70 4.36
CA ASP A 90 10.65 9.01 5.25
C ASP A 90 11.62 7.83 5.23
N TYR A 91 12.91 8.10 5.12
CA TYR A 91 13.96 7.09 5.20
C TYR A 91 14.86 7.31 6.41
N ARG A 92 15.43 6.19 6.88
CA ARG A 92 16.47 6.17 7.91
C ARG A 92 17.57 5.21 7.49
N THR A 93 18.80 5.67 7.65
CA THR A 93 20.04 4.89 7.57
C THR A 93 20.68 4.82 8.95
N ASP A 94 21.83 4.16 9.05
CA ASP A 94 22.61 4.11 10.29
C ASP A 94 23.17 5.48 10.72
N THR A 95 23.32 6.42 9.77
CA THR A 95 23.98 7.71 9.99
C THR A 95 23.14 8.93 9.61
N ALA A 96 22.03 8.74 8.91
CA ALA A 96 21.22 9.82 8.38
C ALA A 96 19.72 9.47 8.37
N SER A 97 18.90 10.50 8.30
CA SER A 97 17.46 10.35 8.05
C SER A 97 17.00 11.51 7.18
N GLY A 98 16.01 11.25 6.35
CA GLY A 98 15.50 12.26 5.43
C GLY A 98 14.14 11.89 4.87
N GLN A 99 13.69 12.71 3.94
CA GLN A 99 12.40 12.57 3.28
C GLN A 99 12.63 12.51 1.78
N CYS A 100 11.87 11.66 1.10
CA CYS A 100 11.85 11.62 -0.35
C CYS A 100 10.42 11.78 -0.84
N SER A 101 10.27 12.53 -1.93
CA SER A 101 9.00 12.67 -2.64
C SER A 101 9.21 12.63 -4.15
N GLY A 102 8.23 12.15 -4.90
CA GLY A 102 8.39 12.00 -6.34
C GLY A 102 7.20 11.36 -7.03
N GLU A 103 7.42 10.91 -8.27
CA GLU A 103 6.36 10.37 -9.13
C GLU A 103 6.76 9.01 -9.73
N LEU A 104 5.81 8.07 -9.69
CA LEU A 104 5.85 6.82 -10.42
C LEU A 104 5.47 7.06 -11.90
N ALA A 105 6.36 6.66 -12.80
CA ALA A 105 6.12 6.74 -14.23
C ALA A 105 4.84 5.98 -14.64
N GLY A 106 4.19 6.43 -15.71
CA GLY A 106 2.92 5.84 -16.17
C GLY A 106 3.00 4.36 -16.55
N ASP A 107 4.21 3.85 -16.82
CA ASP A 107 4.47 2.43 -17.09
C ASP A 107 4.67 1.59 -15.82
N GLY A 108 4.71 2.21 -14.64
CA GLY A 108 4.94 1.53 -13.35
C GLY A 108 6.36 0.98 -13.17
N ARG A 109 7.32 1.34 -14.04
CA ARG A 109 8.68 0.74 -14.07
C ARG A 109 9.79 1.67 -13.61
N SER A 110 9.51 2.95 -13.43
CA SER A 110 10.49 3.87 -12.85
C SER A 110 9.85 4.88 -11.90
N VAL A 111 10.58 5.26 -10.86
CA VAL A 111 10.19 6.33 -9.93
C VAL A 111 11.31 7.37 -9.92
N THR A 112 10.97 8.64 -10.09
CA THR A 112 11.90 9.74 -9.90
C THR A 112 11.60 10.41 -8.57
N LEU A 113 12.61 10.56 -7.73
CA LEU A 113 12.50 11.07 -6.36
C LEU A 113 13.41 12.29 -6.18
N ALA A 114 12.91 13.28 -5.44
CA ALA A 114 13.70 14.31 -4.80
C ALA A 114 13.79 13.96 -3.31
N CYS A 115 14.99 13.91 -2.77
CA CYS A 115 15.28 13.55 -1.39
C CYS A 115 15.97 14.71 -0.68
N GLU A 116 15.59 14.91 0.57
CA GLU A 116 16.09 15.95 1.45
C GLU A 116 16.52 15.34 2.78
N GLU A 117 17.72 15.72 3.22
CA GLU A 117 18.27 15.44 4.54
C GLU A 117 18.92 16.71 5.10
N PRO A 118 19.22 16.79 6.40
CA PRO A 118 19.80 18.00 6.99
C PRO A 118 21.07 18.46 6.25
N GLY A 119 20.97 19.57 5.52
CA GLY A 119 22.08 20.18 4.78
C GLY A 119 22.36 19.59 3.40
N ASN A 120 21.55 18.66 2.88
CA ASN A 120 21.76 18.05 1.58
C ASN A 120 20.42 17.75 0.86
N SER A 121 20.39 18.01 -0.45
CA SER A 121 19.26 17.72 -1.32
C SER A 121 19.77 17.04 -2.58
N TYR A 122 19.15 15.94 -2.97
CA TYR A 122 19.59 15.14 -4.11
C TYR A 122 18.43 14.46 -4.82
N ALA A 123 18.63 14.11 -6.09
CA ALA A 123 17.67 13.36 -6.88
C ALA A 123 18.05 11.88 -6.93
N GLN A 124 17.04 11.02 -6.89
CA GLN A 124 17.16 9.57 -7.00
C GLN A 124 16.24 9.06 -8.10
N ARG A 125 16.64 7.97 -8.75
CA ARG A 125 15.79 7.28 -9.71
C ARG A 125 15.83 5.79 -9.44
N LEU A 126 14.66 5.22 -9.19
CA LEU A 126 14.49 3.79 -9.03
C LEU A 126 13.97 3.21 -10.33
N LYS A 127 14.48 2.03 -10.70
CA LYS A 127 14.00 1.22 -11.80
C LYS A 127 13.53 -0.13 -11.26
N ARG A 128 12.38 -0.60 -11.73
CA ARG A 128 11.87 -1.92 -11.37
C ARG A 128 12.78 -2.99 -11.99
N GLY A 129 13.16 -4.00 -11.19
CA GLY A 129 13.89 -5.16 -11.69
C GLY A 129 13.07 -5.89 -12.76
N ALA A 130 13.75 -6.34 -13.82
CA ALA A 130 13.12 -7.09 -14.91
C ALA A 130 12.68 -8.49 -14.47
#